data_AF-A0A3C1KYQ8-F1
#
_entry.id   AF-A0A3C1KYQ8-F1
#
_cell.length_a   1.000
_cell.length_b   1.000
_cell.length_c   1.000
_cell.angle_alpha   90.00
_cell.angle_beta   90.00
_cell.angle_gamma   90.00
#
_symmetry.space_group_name_H-M   'P 1'
#
loop_
_entity.id
_entity.type
_entity.pdbx_description
1 polymer ?
#
loop_
_entity_poly.entity_id
_entity_poly.type
_entity_poly.pdbx_seq_one_letter_code
_entity_poly.pdbx_strand_id
1 'polypeptide(L)'
;MVWRVDLADPDPKNWKIRFFHDPYSAESTPVTYHKALNSADRVPVYTPPKLALDRDGKLVVIYGTGNARDEARSNRHHIVYSVKERIKANLSGLGSTVEAETSWLKVMKDNSRYIGSPTIFSRNAYWASYAVPTGGKCTLGTASIWGVHYKRRSITSDSQSLIGAFPNPSTGSVTKNTLTNLIVGNSVPSAVNITPVPACVAGCAPTDLSCLIKASANAAAIGKPQFKISAGVASAAQGQYQKPNKGTQPQVGTITRSIAKPRSTTVVTGWDLLFD
;
A
#
# COMPACT_ATOMS: atom_id res chain seq x y z
N MET A 1 15.41 -3.01 -7.13
CA MET A 1 15.43 -4.48 -7.14
C MET A 1 14.95 -4.97 -5.78
N VAL A 2 14.36 -6.15 -5.75
CA VAL A 2 13.91 -6.86 -4.54
C VAL A 2 14.65 -8.19 -4.49
N TRP A 3 15.16 -8.52 -3.32
CA TRP A 3 15.91 -9.74 -3.04
C TRP A 3 15.13 -10.58 -2.02
N ARG A 4 15.19 -11.90 -2.16
CA ARG A 4 14.65 -12.88 -1.21
C ARG A 4 15.80 -13.45 -0.41
N VAL A 5 15.65 -13.51 0.91
CA VAL A 5 16.58 -14.19 1.80
C VAL A 5 15.90 -15.46 2.29
N ASP A 6 16.56 -16.60 2.09
CA ASP A 6 16.12 -17.91 2.52
C ASP A 6 16.90 -18.30 3.78
N LEU A 7 16.18 -18.34 4.91
CA LEU A 7 16.70 -18.62 6.25
C LEU A 7 16.17 -19.97 6.77
N ALA A 8 15.63 -20.83 5.90
CA ALA A 8 15.01 -22.08 6.33
C ALA A 8 16.01 -23.11 6.85
N ASP A 9 17.29 -22.96 6.53
CA ASP A 9 18.36 -23.83 7.03
C ASP A 9 18.86 -23.33 8.40
N PRO A 10 18.95 -24.20 9.42
CA PRO A 10 19.42 -23.79 10.75
C PRO A 10 20.90 -23.39 10.77
N ASP A 11 21.73 -23.85 9.82
CA ASP A 11 23.12 -23.38 9.68
C ASP A 11 23.15 -22.08 8.84
N PRO A 12 23.58 -20.94 9.41
CA PRO A 12 23.68 -19.68 8.67
C PRO A 12 24.57 -19.73 7.43
N LYS A 13 25.50 -20.68 7.35
CA LYS A 13 26.35 -20.89 6.16
C LYS A 13 25.55 -21.36 4.95
N ASN A 14 24.38 -21.95 5.18
CA ASN A 14 23.50 -22.46 4.14
C ASN A 14 22.41 -21.47 3.74
N TRP A 15 22.32 -20.30 4.38
CA TRP A 15 21.38 -19.24 4.03
C TRP A 15 21.64 -18.72 2.61
N LYS A 16 20.56 -18.44 1.87
CA LYS A 16 20.66 -18.08 0.44
C LYS A 16 20.01 -16.74 0.19
N ILE A 17 20.75 -15.81 -0.40
CA ILE A 17 20.19 -14.59 -0.97
C ILE A 17 19.97 -14.82 -2.46
N ARG A 18 18.75 -14.57 -2.93
CA ARG A 18 18.38 -14.75 -4.34
C ARG A 18 17.73 -13.50 -4.87
N PHE A 19 18.04 -13.18 -6.12
CA PHE A 19 17.29 -12.17 -6.84
C PHE A 19 15.83 -12.60 -6.93
N PHE A 20 14.91 -11.70 -6.56
CA PHE A 20 13.49 -11.99 -6.59
C PHE A 20 12.81 -11.26 -7.74
N HIS A 21 12.93 -9.93 -7.80
CA HIS A 21 12.26 -9.12 -8.82
C HIS A 21 12.98 -7.80 -9.10
N ASP A 22 12.94 -7.33 -10.35
CA ASP A 22 13.36 -5.99 -10.74
C ASP A 22 12.24 -5.26 -11.50
N PRO A 23 11.74 -4.12 -10.97
CA PRO A 23 10.65 -3.36 -11.59
C PRO A 23 10.96 -2.84 -13.02
N TYR A 24 12.23 -2.84 -13.45
CA TYR A 24 12.66 -2.31 -14.75
C TYR A 24 13.19 -3.36 -15.73
N SER A 25 13.12 -4.65 -15.38
CA SER A 25 13.51 -5.75 -16.28
C SER A 25 12.61 -6.99 -16.16
N ALA A 26 11.56 -6.94 -15.34
CA ALA A 26 10.58 -8.02 -15.28
C ALA A 26 9.80 -8.12 -16.59
N GLU A 27 9.56 -9.35 -17.05
CA GLU A 27 8.80 -9.64 -18.28
C GLU A 27 7.41 -8.98 -18.31
N SER A 28 6.79 -8.83 -17.14
CA SER A 28 5.48 -8.16 -17.00
C SER A 28 5.51 -6.66 -17.26
N THR A 29 6.69 -6.03 -17.18
CA THR A 29 6.87 -4.60 -17.35
C THR A 29 6.80 -4.28 -18.84
N PRO A 30 6.01 -3.28 -19.28
CA PRO A 30 6.03 -2.89 -20.70
C PRO A 30 7.44 -2.48 -21.12
N VAL A 31 7.85 -2.90 -22.33
CA VAL A 31 9.20 -2.70 -22.87
C VAL A 31 9.61 -1.22 -22.84
N THR A 32 8.67 -0.29 -23.03
CA THR A 32 8.90 1.16 -22.94
C THR A 32 9.43 1.62 -21.57
N TYR A 33 9.19 0.84 -20.52
CA TYR A 33 9.65 1.10 -19.16
C TYR A 33 10.85 0.22 -18.76
N HIS A 34 11.36 -0.63 -19.66
CA HIS A 34 12.60 -1.35 -19.39
C HIS A 34 13.77 -0.38 -19.31
N LYS A 35 14.64 -0.58 -18.33
CA LYS A 35 15.85 0.25 -18.13
C LYS A 35 17.03 -0.64 -17.79
N ALA A 36 18.17 -0.41 -18.44
CA ALA A 36 19.44 -1.06 -18.11
C ALA A 36 19.84 -0.76 -16.65
N LEU A 37 20.62 -1.66 -16.03
CA LEU A 37 21.01 -1.57 -14.61
C LEU A 37 21.68 -0.23 -14.24
N ASN A 38 22.45 0.34 -15.17
CA ASN A 38 23.18 1.61 -15.01
C ASN A 38 22.39 2.85 -15.45
N SER A 39 21.11 2.71 -15.85
CA SER A 39 20.32 3.83 -16.32
C SER A 39 19.96 4.79 -15.18
N ALA A 40 20.22 6.08 -15.40
CA ALA A 40 19.83 7.15 -14.49
C ALA A 40 18.30 7.34 -14.37
N ASP A 41 17.51 6.70 -15.23
CA ASP A 41 16.03 6.71 -15.17
C ASP A 41 15.47 5.63 -14.22
N ARG A 42 16.32 4.72 -13.72
CA ARG A 42 15.90 3.77 -12.68
C ARG A 42 15.68 4.51 -11.38
N VAL A 43 14.57 4.21 -10.73
CA VAL A 43 14.25 4.73 -9.40
C VAL A 43 14.32 3.60 -8.38
N PRO A 44 15.04 3.76 -7.27
CA PRO A 44 15.15 2.71 -6.27
C PRO A 44 13.84 2.52 -5.51
N VAL A 45 13.73 1.35 -4.86
CA VAL A 45 12.67 1.03 -3.91
C VAL A 45 13.12 1.57 -2.55
N TYR A 46 12.68 2.77 -2.19
CA TYR A 46 13.10 3.43 -0.93
C TYR A 46 12.32 2.96 0.30
N THR A 47 11.12 2.45 0.07
CA THR A 47 10.18 2.10 1.15
C THR A 47 10.19 0.60 1.38
N PRO A 48 10.09 0.14 2.64
CA PRO A 48 10.00 -1.28 2.92
C PRO A 48 8.79 -1.91 2.21
N PRO A 49 8.96 -3.06 1.52
CA PRO A 49 7.85 -3.80 0.96
C PRO A 49 6.89 -4.26 2.06
N LYS A 50 5.63 -4.51 1.71
CA LYS A 50 4.72 -5.28 2.58
C LYS A 50 4.53 -6.68 2.06
N LEU A 51 4.39 -7.59 3.00
CA LEU A 51 4.17 -9.00 2.77
C LEU A 51 2.74 -9.36 3.21
N ALA A 52 2.11 -10.26 2.47
CA ALA A 52 0.86 -10.91 2.84
C ALA A 52 0.85 -12.33 2.30
N LEU A 53 -0.05 -13.16 2.83
CA LEU A 53 -0.36 -14.45 2.23
C LEU A 53 -1.65 -14.34 1.41
N ASP A 54 -1.67 -15.07 0.31
CA ASP A 54 -2.85 -15.22 -0.51
C ASP A 54 -3.76 -16.36 0.01
N ARG A 55 -4.86 -16.69 -0.70
CA ARG A 55 -5.77 -17.77 -0.25
C ARG A 55 -5.12 -19.16 -0.29
N ASP A 56 -4.10 -19.31 -1.11
CA ASP A 56 -3.40 -20.55 -1.40
C ASP A 56 -2.12 -20.65 -0.56
N GLY A 57 -1.94 -19.75 0.43
CA GLY A 57 -0.76 -19.69 1.29
C GLY A 57 0.48 -19.13 0.60
N LYS A 58 0.37 -18.57 -0.61
CA LYS A 58 1.52 -18.03 -1.34
C LYS A 58 1.84 -16.62 -0.88
N LEU A 59 3.13 -16.32 -0.74
CA LEU A 59 3.60 -14.98 -0.40
C LEU A 59 3.23 -13.99 -1.50
N VAL A 60 2.72 -12.83 -1.09
CA VAL A 60 2.46 -11.66 -1.92
C VAL A 60 3.28 -10.51 -1.37
N VAL A 61 4.05 -9.87 -2.25
CA VAL A 61 4.94 -8.75 -1.98
C VAL A 61 4.40 -7.52 -2.69
N ILE A 62 4.08 -6.48 -1.93
CA ILE A 62 3.68 -5.18 -2.44
C ILE A 62 4.81 -4.19 -2.21
N TYR A 63 5.25 -3.51 -3.26
CA TYR A 63 6.27 -2.46 -3.16
C TYR A 63 6.17 -1.48 -4.32
N GLY A 64 6.86 -0.35 -4.21
CA GLY A 64 6.91 0.63 -5.29
C GLY A 64 8.23 1.39 -5.34
N THR A 65 8.51 2.01 -6.48
CA THR A 65 9.72 2.81 -6.69
C THR A 65 9.46 4.30 -6.41
N GLY A 66 10.46 4.99 -5.86
CA GLY A 66 10.38 6.42 -5.52
C GLY A 66 10.26 6.73 -4.05
N ASN A 67 10.38 8.03 -3.76
CA ASN A 67 10.16 8.60 -2.45
C ASN A 67 9.64 10.05 -2.60
N ALA A 68 9.31 10.68 -1.47
CA ALA A 68 8.83 12.07 -1.44
C ALA A 68 9.91 13.11 -1.79
N ARG A 69 11.20 12.75 -1.67
CA ARG A 69 12.36 13.64 -1.79
C ARG A 69 13.02 13.60 -3.17
N ASP A 70 12.55 12.75 -4.07
CA ASP A 70 13.18 12.55 -5.38
C ASP A 70 12.89 13.75 -6.28
N GLU A 71 13.60 14.85 -6.18
CA GLU A 71 13.27 16.08 -6.94
C GLU A 71 13.43 15.96 -8.47
N ALA A 72 13.83 14.79 -8.98
CA ALA A 72 13.99 14.57 -10.41
C ALA A 72 12.69 14.87 -11.17
N ARG A 73 12.79 15.76 -12.15
CA ARG A 73 11.70 16.15 -13.07
C ARG A 73 11.75 15.37 -14.40
N SER A 74 12.66 14.41 -14.50
CA SER A 74 12.97 13.70 -15.75
C SER A 74 11.95 12.58 -16.06
N ASN A 75 12.15 11.91 -17.21
CA ASN A 75 11.43 10.76 -17.75
C ASN A 75 11.44 9.49 -16.85
N ARG A 76 11.62 9.65 -15.54
CA ARG A 76 11.57 8.61 -14.53
C ARG A 76 10.12 8.20 -14.30
N HIS A 77 9.86 6.92 -14.53
CA HIS A 77 8.57 6.32 -14.23
C HIS A 77 8.66 5.57 -12.91
N HIS A 78 7.81 5.98 -11.97
CA HIS A 78 7.59 5.27 -10.73
C HIS A 78 6.59 4.15 -10.99
N ILE A 79 6.82 2.99 -10.39
CA ILE A 79 5.99 1.81 -10.62
C ILE A 79 5.71 1.14 -9.28
N VAL A 80 4.46 0.75 -9.07
CA VAL A 80 4.00 -0.05 -7.93
C VAL A 80 3.71 -1.44 -8.42
N TYR A 81 4.16 -2.45 -7.68
CA TYR A 81 4.00 -3.85 -8.04
C TYR A 81 3.27 -4.62 -6.94
N SER A 82 2.47 -5.59 -7.39
CA SER A 82 2.12 -6.77 -6.62
C SER A 82 2.79 -7.97 -7.27
N VAL A 83 3.67 -8.63 -6.53
CA VAL A 83 4.41 -9.81 -6.95
C VAL A 83 4.04 -10.95 -6.02
N LYS A 84 3.78 -12.14 -6.54
CA LYS A 84 3.53 -13.34 -5.74
C LYS A 84 4.64 -14.36 -5.96
N GLU A 85 4.86 -15.21 -4.98
CA GLU A 85 5.74 -16.37 -5.16
C GLU A 85 5.07 -17.40 -6.05
N ARG A 86 5.85 -17.92 -7.01
CA ARG A 86 5.54 -19.09 -7.81
C ARG A 86 6.59 -20.15 -7.53
N ILE A 87 6.13 -21.27 -6.98
CA ILE A 87 6.95 -22.45 -6.75
C ILE A 87 6.94 -23.27 -8.04
N LYS A 88 8.10 -23.42 -8.68
CA LYS A 88 8.29 -24.35 -9.80
C LYS A 88 8.93 -25.63 -9.27
N ALA A 89 8.29 -26.76 -9.56
CA ALA A 89 8.90 -28.06 -9.33
C ALA A 89 10.03 -28.28 -10.36
N ASN A 90 11.21 -28.70 -9.90
CA ASN A 90 12.26 -29.12 -10.82
C ASN A 90 11.98 -30.55 -11.29
N LEU A 91 11.80 -30.71 -12.62
CA LEU A 91 11.53 -32.01 -13.24
C LEU A 91 12.71 -32.99 -13.17
N SER A 92 13.89 -32.54 -12.74
CA SER A 92 15.09 -33.37 -12.51
C SER A 92 15.17 -34.00 -11.11
N GLY A 93 14.09 -33.94 -10.32
CA GLY A 93 13.83 -34.94 -9.27
C GLY A 93 14.11 -34.55 -7.82
N LEU A 94 14.82 -33.46 -7.50
CA LEU A 94 14.98 -33.00 -6.11
C LEU A 94 14.96 -31.47 -6.02
N GLY A 95 13.85 -30.94 -5.51
CA GLY A 95 13.72 -29.54 -5.09
C GLY A 95 12.72 -28.70 -5.87
N SER A 96 12.42 -27.54 -5.29
CA SER A 96 11.58 -26.51 -5.91
C SER A 96 12.32 -25.19 -5.99
N THR A 97 12.14 -24.46 -7.09
CA THR A 97 12.61 -23.08 -7.20
C THR A 97 11.47 -22.12 -6.89
N VAL A 98 11.78 -21.10 -6.11
CA VAL A 98 10.86 -19.99 -5.84
C VAL A 98 11.19 -18.86 -6.82
N GLU A 99 10.21 -18.48 -7.62
CA GLU A 99 10.30 -17.38 -8.56
C GLU A 99 9.26 -16.30 -8.24
N ALA A 100 9.53 -15.07 -8.68
CA ALA A 100 8.55 -14.01 -8.68
C ALA A 100 7.59 -14.14 -9.87
N GLU A 101 6.29 -14.02 -9.61
CA GLU A 101 5.26 -13.84 -10.63
C GLU A 101 4.54 -12.52 -10.38
N THR A 102 4.60 -11.59 -11.33
CA THR A 102 3.89 -10.30 -11.21
C THR A 102 2.38 -10.54 -11.27
N SER A 103 1.69 -10.27 -10.16
CA SER A 103 0.23 -10.23 -10.14
C SER A 103 -0.27 -9.00 -10.90
N TRP A 104 0.27 -7.83 -10.61
CA TRP A 104 -0.04 -6.62 -11.37
C TRP A 104 1.04 -5.57 -11.18
N LEU A 105 1.03 -4.57 -12.05
CA LEU A 105 1.82 -3.36 -11.89
C LEU A 105 0.96 -2.12 -12.14
N LYS A 106 1.34 -1.01 -11.53
CA LYS A 106 0.77 0.31 -11.75
C LYS A 106 1.91 1.27 -12.05
N VAL A 107 2.02 1.66 -13.32
CA VAL A 107 2.89 2.78 -13.69
C VAL A 107 2.21 4.08 -13.24
N MET A 108 2.96 4.89 -12.52
CA MET A 108 2.53 6.19 -12.05
C MET A 108 2.69 7.21 -13.18
N LYS A 109 1.61 7.91 -13.49
CA LYS A 109 1.58 8.98 -14.50
C LYS A 109 1.77 10.35 -13.85
N ASP A 110 1.89 11.38 -14.67
CA ASP A 110 1.85 12.79 -14.24
C ASP A 110 2.88 13.12 -13.16
N ASN A 111 4.10 12.57 -13.32
CA ASN A 111 5.19 12.73 -12.36
C ASN A 111 4.80 12.32 -10.93
N SER A 112 3.87 11.37 -10.80
CA SER A 112 3.44 10.82 -9.52
C SER A 112 4.39 9.76 -9.02
N ARG A 113 4.63 9.79 -7.71
CA ARG A 113 5.65 8.97 -7.04
C ARG A 113 5.04 8.18 -5.92
N TYR A 114 5.56 6.99 -5.69
CA TYR A 114 5.16 6.14 -4.59
C TYR A 114 5.67 6.68 -3.24
N ILE A 115 4.80 6.86 -2.25
CA ILE A 115 5.13 7.45 -0.95
C ILE A 115 4.77 6.50 0.20
N GLY A 116 5.76 6.24 1.06
CA GLY A 116 5.59 5.47 2.30
C GLY A 116 5.45 3.96 2.08
N SER A 117 5.65 3.18 3.13
CA SER A 117 5.38 1.73 3.08
C SER A 117 3.89 1.50 2.83
N PRO A 118 3.50 0.52 1.99
CA PRO A 118 2.09 0.25 1.76
C PRO A 118 1.44 -0.29 3.04
N THR A 119 0.13 -0.34 3.09
CA THR A 119 -0.63 -1.04 4.13
C THR A 119 -1.53 -2.06 3.49
N ILE A 120 -1.49 -3.31 3.96
CA ILE A 120 -2.34 -4.38 3.46
C ILE A 120 -3.48 -4.61 4.46
N PHE A 121 -4.72 -4.58 3.97
CA PHE A 121 -5.89 -4.86 4.77
C PHE A 121 -7.03 -5.43 3.92
N SER A 122 -7.71 -6.46 4.44
CA SER A 122 -8.83 -7.12 3.75
C SER A 122 -8.50 -7.51 2.29
N ARG A 123 -7.28 -8.03 2.06
CA ARG A 123 -6.74 -8.40 0.74
C ARG A 123 -6.50 -7.26 -0.25
N ASN A 124 -6.56 -6.02 0.22
CA ASN A 124 -6.24 -4.84 -0.57
C ASN A 124 -4.93 -4.24 -0.08
N ALA A 125 -4.12 -3.79 -1.02
CA ALA A 125 -2.97 -2.93 -0.79
C ALA A 125 -3.40 -1.47 -0.91
N TYR A 126 -2.98 -0.67 0.06
CA TYR A 126 -3.21 0.76 0.10
C TYR A 126 -1.89 1.49 0.20
N TRP A 127 -1.74 2.58 -0.55
CA TRP A 127 -0.52 3.39 -0.52
C TRP A 127 -0.82 4.84 -0.89
N ALA A 128 0.11 5.73 -0.57
CA ALA A 128 0.02 7.12 -0.96
C ALA A 128 0.91 7.39 -2.19
N SER A 129 0.51 8.35 -3.00
CA SER A 129 1.35 8.91 -4.05
C SER A 129 1.34 10.44 -4.03
N TYR A 130 2.36 11.03 -4.63
CA TYR A 130 2.48 12.48 -4.76
C TYR A 130 2.90 12.84 -6.18
N ALA A 131 2.06 13.57 -6.90
CA ALA A 131 2.34 14.11 -8.22
C ALA A 131 3.01 15.48 -8.09
N VAL A 132 4.28 15.57 -8.51
CA VAL A 132 5.03 16.83 -8.44
C VAL A 132 4.61 17.73 -9.60
N PRO A 133 4.22 18.99 -9.32
CA PRO A 133 3.71 19.90 -10.34
C PRO A 133 4.84 20.36 -11.26
N THR A 134 4.49 20.65 -12.51
CA THR A 134 5.42 21.14 -13.52
C THR A 134 5.72 22.64 -13.35
N GLY A 135 4.86 23.39 -12.63
CA GLY A 135 4.86 24.85 -12.51
C GLY A 135 5.89 25.47 -11.55
N GLY A 136 7.11 24.95 -11.46
CA GLY A 136 8.21 25.61 -10.71
C GLY A 136 8.54 25.03 -9.33
N LYS A 137 9.62 25.54 -8.72
CA LYS A 137 10.05 25.16 -7.36
C LYS A 137 9.02 25.71 -6.36
N CYS A 138 8.67 24.94 -5.34
CA CYS A 138 7.70 25.29 -4.28
C CYS A 138 6.20 25.28 -4.65
N THR A 139 5.82 24.92 -5.88
CA THR A 139 4.41 24.66 -6.19
C THR A 139 3.99 23.35 -5.52
N LEU A 140 2.82 23.37 -4.87
CA LEU A 140 2.28 22.20 -4.20
C LEU A 140 1.74 21.20 -5.23
N GLY A 141 2.16 19.95 -5.10
CA GLY A 141 1.72 18.83 -5.93
C GLY A 141 0.48 18.15 -5.39
N THR A 142 -0.03 17.17 -6.12
CA THR A 142 -1.28 16.48 -5.77
C THR A 142 -0.98 15.17 -5.03
N ALA A 143 -1.43 15.08 -3.78
CA ALA A 143 -1.44 13.82 -3.03
C ALA A 143 -2.63 12.95 -3.44
N SER A 144 -2.39 11.65 -3.45
CA SER A 144 -3.42 10.64 -3.71
C SER A 144 -3.25 9.42 -2.84
N ILE A 145 -4.35 8.82 -2.39
CA ILE A 145 -4.36 7.47 -1.82
C ILE A 145 -4.91 6.51 -2.86
N TRP A 146 -4.26 5.37 -3.00
CA TRP A 146 -4.66 4.27 -3.86
C TRP A 146 -5.10 3.10 -3.00
N GLY A 147 -6.01 2.30 -3.54
CA GLY A 147 -6.46 1.06 -2.92
C GLY A 147 -6.74 0.04 -4.01
N VAL A 148 -6.04 -1.09 -3.97
CA VAL A 148 -6.10 -2.13 -5.00
C VAL A 148 -6.08 -3.51 -4.38
N HIS A 149 -6.93 -4.41 -4.85
CA HIS A 149 -6.86 -5.80 -4.46
C HIS A 149 -5.51 -6.41 -4.87
N TYR A 150 -4.80 -7.08 -3.96
CA TYR A 150 -3.44 -7.55 -4.27
C TYR A 150 -3.40 -8.66 -5.33
N LYS A 151 -4.53 -9.35 -5.59
CA LYS A 151 -4.68 -10.27 -6.74
C LYS A 151 -5.28 -9.56 -7.95
N ARG A 152 -4.82 -9.97 -9.13
CA ARG A 152 -5.34 -9.58 -10.45
C ARG A 152 -6.67 -10.26 -10.80
N ARG A 153 -7.44 -9.67 -11.73
CA ARG A 153 -8.60 -10.31 -12.38
C ARG A 153 -8.27 -11.00 -13.72
N SER A 154 -7.33 -10.47 -14.52
CA SER A 154 -7.04 -10.96 -15.89
C SER A 154 -5.63 -10.62 -16.36
N ILE A 155 -5.02 -11.47 -17.21
CA ILE A 155 -3.58 -11.61 -17.55
C ILE A 155 -2.98 -10.41 -18.32
N THR A 156 -3.76 -9.45 -18.83
CA THR A 156 -3.28 -8.33 -19.68
C THR A 156 -2.72 -7.14 -18.88
N SER A 157 -1.47 -6.73 -19.15
CA SER A 157 -0.60 -5.82 -18.35
C SER A 157 -1.11 -4.38 -18.16
N ASP A 158 -2.36 -4.12 -18.53
CA ASP A 158 -2.96 -2.79 -18.45
C ASP A 158 -3.59 -2.52 -17.07
N SER A 159 -3.47 -1.26 -16.68
CA SER A 159 -4.10 -0.59 -15.55
C SER A 159 -5.61 -0.79 -15.45
N GLN A 160 -6.28 -1.17 -16.54
CA GLN A 160 -7.71 -1.51 -16.58
C GLN A 160 -8.05 -2.86 -15.91
N SER A 161 -7.05 -3.70 -15.61
CA SER A 161 -7.23 -4.99 -14.94
C SER A 161 -7.17 -4.94 -13.40
N LEU A 162 -6.89 -3.75 -12.84
CA LEU A 162 -6.77 -3.53 -11.40
C LEU A 162 -8.15 -3.44 -10.74
N ILE A 163 -8.37 -4.21 -9.68
CA ILE A 163 -9.60 -4.16 -8.89
C ILE A 163 -9.42 -3.09 -7.82
N GLY A 164 -10.07 -1.94 -8.02
CA GLY A 164 -10.08 -0.85 -7.04
C GLY A 164 -10.72 -1.27 -5.71
N ALA A 165 -10.15 -0.81 -4.60
CA ALA A 165 -10.63 -1.11 -3.25
C ALA A 165 -11.58 -0.04 -2.69
N PHE A 166 -11.68 1.13 -3.34
CA PHE A 166 -12.60 2.18 -2.92
C PHE A 166 -13.99 2.00 -3.51
N PRO A 167 -15.06 2.29 -2.75
CA PRO A 167 -16.40 2.40 -3.31
C PRO A 167 -16.44 3.48 -4.38
N ASN A 168 -17.18 3.25 -5.46
CA ASN A 168 -17.48 4.27 -6.44
C ASN A 168 -18.24 5.42 -5.73
N PRO A 169 -17.79 6.68 -5.85
CA PRO A 169 -18.41 7.79 -5.15
C PRO A 169 -19.86 8.05 -5.61
N SER A 170 -20.21 7.74 -6.86
CA SER A 170 -21.54 7.98 -7.42
C SER A 170 -22.56 6.91 -7.04
N THR A 171 -22.12 5.66 -6.83
CA THR A 171 -23.03 4.52 -6.56
C THR A 171 -22.88 3.94 -5.16
N GLY A 172 -21.89 4.38 -4.38
CA GLY A 172 -21.53 3.79 -3.09
C GLY A 172 -21.06 2.33 -3.16
N SER A 173 -21.01 1.74 -4.36
CA SER A 173 -20.68 0.33 -4.58
C SER A 173 -19.25 0.19 -5.07
N VAL A 174 -18.53 -0.84 -4.62
CA VAL A 174 -17.21 -1.15 -5.17
C VAL A 174 -17.41 -1.76 -6.57
N THR A 175 -17.42 -0.92 -7.60
CA THR A 175 -17.40 -1.37 -8.99
C THR A 175 -16.01 -1.92 -9.28
N LYS A 176 -15.89 -3.25 -9.41
CA LYS A 176 -14.64 -4.03 -9.49
C LYS A 176 -13.69 -3.68 -10.65
N ASN A 177 -14.00 -2.69 -11.48
CA ASN A 177 -13.38 -2.47 -12.78
C ASN A 177 -12.76 -1.07 -12.96
N THR A 178 -12.75 -0.22 -11.95
CA THR A 178 -12.12 1.11 -12.09
C THR A 178 -11.20 1.37 -10.90
N LEU A 179 -9.91 1.51 -11.20
CA LEU A 179 -8.95 2.02 -10.24
C LEU A 179 -9.23 3.51 -10.02
N THR A 180 -9.88 3.84 -8.91
CA THR A 180 -10.04 5.22 -8.47
C THR A 180 -9.03 5.50 -7.35
N ASN A 181 -8.32 6.62 -7.43
CA ASN A 181 -7.56 7.20 -6.33
C ASN A 181 -8.42 8.21 -5.56
N LEU A 182 -8.13 8.39 -4.28
CA LEU A 182 -8.66 9.49 -3.48
C LEU A 182 -7.65 10.63 -3.49
N ILE A 183 -8.01 11.77 -4.08
CA ILE A 183 -7.18 12.98 -4.00
C ILE A 183 -7.24 13.50 -2.56
N VAL A 184 -6.06 13.73 -1.98
CA VAL A 184 -5.88 14.11 -0.57
C VAL A 184 -5.55 15.60 -0.42
N GLY A 185 -5.39 16.31 -1.53
CA GLY A 185 -5.07 17.73 -1.54
C GLY A 185 -3.64 18.01 -1.98
N ASN A 186 -3.21 19.25 -1.73
CA ASN A 186 -2.01 19.80 -2.33
C ASN A 186 -0.83 19.80 -1.36
N SER A 187 -0.40 18.65 -0.86
CA SER A 187 0.79 18.56 -0.02
C SER A 187 1.37 17.14 -0.05
N VAL A 188 2.61 16.95 0.41
CA VAL A 188 3.21 15.61 0.47
C VAL A 188 2.48 14.78 1.52
N PRO A 189 1.91 13.61 1.16
CA PRO A 189 1.18 12.78 2.11
C PRO A 189 2.14 11.96 2.98
N SER A 190 1.72 11.61 4.19
CA SER A 190 2.35 10.56 4.99
C SER A 190 2.09 9.18 4.38
N ALA A 191 2.75 8.16 4.94
CA ALA A 191 2.33 6.78 4.69
C ALA A 191 0.85 6.57 5.10
N VAL A 192 0.20 5.63 4.44
CA VAL A 192 -1.19 5.28 4.70
C VAL A 192 -1.31 4.48 5.99
N ASN A 193 -2.21 4.90 6.87
CA ASN A 193 -2.62 4.16 8.05
C ASN A 193 -4.07 3.67 7.94
N ILE A 194 -4.40 2.58 8.62
CA ILE A 194 -5.77 2.08 8.74
C ILE A 194 -6.12 2.04 10.22
N THR A 195 -7.15 2.82 10.59
CA THR A 195 -7.58 2.97 11.97
C THR A 195 -8.96 2.33 12.12
N PRO A 196 -9.15 1.38 13.07
CA PRO A 196 -10.47 0.92 13.44
C PRO A 196 -11.25 2.08 14.07
N VAL A 197 -12.50 2.26 13.65
CA VAL A 197 -13.43 3.20 14.24
C VAL A 197 -14.38 2.41 15.13
N PRO A 198 -14.54 2.82 16.40
CA PRO A 198 -15.46 2.17 17.31
C PRO A 198 -16.86 2.06 16.72
N ALA A 199 -17.51 0.94 17.00
CA ALA A 199 -18.93 0.78 16.79
C ALA A 199 -19.69 1.71 17.74
N CYS A 200 -20.31 2.77 17.22
CA CYS A 200 -21.20 3.59 18.04
C CYS A 200 -22.57 2.93 18.13
N VAL A 201 -23.16 2.93 19.33
CA VAL A 201 -24.59 2.66 19.51
C VAL A 201 -25.29 4.02 19.52
N ALA A 202 -26.33 4.19 18.71
CA ALA A 202 -27.11 5.43 18.70
C ALA A 202 -27.66 5.73 20.11
N GLY A 203 -27.39 6.93 20.62
CA GLY A 203 -27.82 7.35 21.95
C GLY A 203 -26.90 6.92 23.11
N CYS A 204 -25.81 6.17 22.86
CA CYS A 204 -24.82 5.85 23.89
C CYS A 204 -23.55 6.67 23.71
N ALA A 205 -23.05 7.26 24.80
CA ALA A 205 -21.68 7.74 24.85
C ALA A 205 -20.70 6.54 24.81
N PRO A 206 -19.52 6.67 24.18
CA PRO A 206 -18.51 5.59 24.16
C PRO A 206 -18.04 5.16 25.55
N THR A 207 -18.23 6.01 26.56
CA THR A 207 -17.84 5.80 27.96
C THR A 207 -18.95 5.21 28.83
N ASP A 208 -20.18 5.10 28.33
CA ASP A 208 -21.32 4.56 29.10
C ASP A 208 -21.43 3.04 28.93
N LEU A 209 -20.75 2.32 29.82
CA LEU A 209 -20.70 0.85 29.82
C LEU A 209 -22.10 0.23 29.95
N SER A 210 -22.97 0.83 30.78
CA SER A 210 -24.35 0.39 31.01
C SER A 210 -25.20 0.49 29.75
N CYS A 211 -25.05 1.56 28.98
CA CYS A 211 -25.72 1.73 27.69
C CYS A 211 -25.20 0.72 26.66
N LEU A 212 -23.89 0.48 26.61
CA LEU A 212 -23.27 -0.51 25.72
C LEU A 212 -23.72 -1.95 26.02
N ILE A 213 -23.87 -2.33 27.29
CA ILE A 213 -24.35 -3.66 27.68
C ILE A 213 -25.82 -3.86 27.32
N LYS A 214 -26.67 -2.85 27.52
CA LYS A 214 -28.09 -2.91 27.11
C LYS A 214 -28.23 -3.00 25.58
N ALA A 215 -27.37 -2.29 24.87
CA ALA A 215 -27.33 -2.34 23.42
C ALA A 215 -26.77 -3.66 22.89
N SER A 216 -25.85 -4.32 23.61
CA SER A 216 -25.30 -5.61 23.19
C SER A 216 -26.30 -6.75 23.26
N ALA A 217 -27.29 -6.66 24.16
CA ALA A 217 -28.44 -7.56 24.19
C ALA A 217 -29.32 -7.43 22.93
N ASN A 218 -29.28 -6.29 22.24
CA ASN A 218 -29.98 -6.03 20.98
C ASN A 218 -28.96 -5.90 19.84
N ALA A 219 -28.53 -7.02 19.26
CA ALA A 219 -27.53 -7.05 18.18
C ALA A 219 -27.84 -6.14 16.97
N ALA A 220 -29.10 -5.74 16.78
CA ALA A 220 -29.52 -4.78 15.75
C ALA A 220 -29.16 -3.31 16.05
N ALA A 221 -28.92 -2.95 17.32
CA ALA A 221 -28.63 -1.58 17.76
C ALA A 221 -27.13 -1.24 17.78
N ILE A 222 -26.25 -2.24 17.72
CA ILE A 222 -24.81 -2.02 17.70
C ILE A 222 -24.39 -1.59 16.29
N GLY A 223 -23.83 -0.38 16.19
CA GLY A 223 -23.16 0.07 14.98
C GLY A 223 -22.13 -0.94 14.52
N LYS A 224 -22.06 -1.18 13.22
CA LYS A 224 -21.07 -2.09 12.65
C LYS A 224 -19.67 -1.46 12.80
N PRO A 225 -18.62 -2.19 13.27
CA PRO A 225 -17.27 -1.63 13.34
C PRO A 225 -16.84 -1.16 11.95
N GLN A 226 -16.27 0.04 11.87
CA GLN A 226 -15.83 0.62 10.60
C GLN A 226 -14.31 0.71 10.60
N PHE A 227 -13.73 0.73 9.41
CA PHE A 227 -12.30 0.97 9.25
C PHE A 227 -12.15 2.21 8.39
N LYS A 228 -11.26 3.11 8.81
CA LYS A 228 -10.90 4.31 8.05
C LYS A 228 -9.47 4.18 7.58
N ILE A 229 -9.28 4.40 6.30
CA ILE A 229 -7.95 4.66 5.74
C ILE A 229 -7.63 6.15 5.90
N SER A 230 -6.40 6.46 6.28
CA SER A 230 -5.97 7.83 6.42
C SER A 230 -4.53 8.06 5.98
N ALA A 231 -4.27 9.25 5.43
CA ALA A 231 -2.93 9.79 5.31
C ALA A 231 -2.93 11.20 5.92
N GLY A 232 -1.86 11.51 6.64
CA GLY A 232 -1.57 12.86 7.10
C GLY A 232 -1.14 13.72 5.93
N VAL A 233 -1.65 14.93 5.87
CA VAL A 233 -1.26 15.97 4.92
C VAL A 233 -0.96 17.23 5.69
N ALA A 234 0.08 17.96 5.26
CA ALA A 234 0.33 19.29 5.81
C ALA A 234 -0.89 20.17 5.49
N SER A 235 -1.47 20.83 6.50
CA SER A 235 -2.57 21.75 6.29
C SER A 235 -2.07 22.97 5.50
N ALA A 236 -2.83 23.42 4.51
CA ALA A 236 -2.47 24.58 3.66
C ALA A 236 -2.12 25.87 4.44
N ALA A 237 -2.61 26.00 5.68
CA ALA A 237 -2.27 27.11 6.58
C ALA A 237 -0.79 27.16 7.04
N GLN A 238 0.00 26.10 6.82
CA GLN A 238 1.42 26.03 7.18
C GLN A 238 2.34 26.26 5.96
N GLY A 239 1.96 27.12 5.01
CA GLY A 239 2.74 27.45 3.81
C GLY A 239 4.14 28.07 4.04
N GLN A 240 4.57 28.17 5.29
CA GLN A 240 5.92 28.50 5.71
C GLN A 240 6.35 27.39 6.66
N TYR A 241 7.59 26.92 6.55
CA TYR A 241 8.23 26.03 7.53
C TYR A 241 8.25 26.74 8.89
N GLN A 242 7.11 26.82 9.58
CA GLN A 242 7.02 27.42 10.89
C GLN A 242 7.64 26.39 11.82
N LYS A 243 8.86 26.70 12.27
CA LYS A 243 9.44 26.03 13.44
C LYS A 243 8.34 26.02 14.51
N PRO A 244 7.90 24.84 15.00
CA PRO A 244 6.80 24.79 15.94
C PRO A 244 7.13 25.73 17.10
N ASN A 245 6.26 26.70 17.37
CA ASN A 245 6.36 27.48 18.59
C ASN A 245 6.33 26.48 19.75
N LYS A 246 7.30 26.60 20.67
CA LYS A 246 7.54 25.66 21.76
C LYS A 246 6.21 25.44 22.51
N GLY A 247 5.60 24.25 22.34
CA GLY A 247 4.34 23.87 23.01
C GLY A 247 3.13 23.63 22.11
N THR A 248 3.12 24.07 20.84
CA THR A 248 1.98 23.84 19.93
C THR A 248 2.32 22.72 18.94
N GLN A 249 1.61 21.60 19.02
CA GLN A 249 1.77 20.55 18.01
C GLN A 249 1.28 21.05 16.64
N PRO A 250 2.04 20.80 15.56
CA PRO A 250 1.58 21.14 14.22
C PRO A 250 0.27 20.42 13.92
N GLN A 251 -0.70 21.14 13.37
CA GLN A 251 -1.97 20.58 12.94
C GLN A 251 -1.74 19.73 11.69
N VAL A 252 -1.79 18.41 11.84
CA VAL A 252 -1.73 17.49 10.70
C VAL A 252 -3.16 17.29 10.21
N GLY A 253 -3.44 17.82 9.02
CA GLY A 253 -4.69 17.51 8.32
C GLY A 253 -4.75 16.00 8.09
N THR A 254 -5.85 15.37 8.44
CA THR A 254 -6.05 13.94 8.18
C THR A 254 -7.24 13.78 7.28
N ILE A 255 -7.06 13.11 6.14
CA ILE A 255 -8.18 12.71 5.30
C ILE A 255 -8.48 11.27 5.59
N THR A 256 -9.74 10.99 5.84
CA THR A 256 -10.21 9.66 6.16
C THR A 256 -11.22 9.19 5.12
N ARG A 257 -11.15 7.91 4.75
CA ARG A 257 -12.19 7.27 3.94
C ARG A 257 -12.56 5.91 4.52
N SER A 258 -13.85 5.65 4.63
CA SER A 258 -14.33 4.34 5.07
C SER A 258 -13.98 3.29 4.02
N ILE A 259 -13.48 2.15 4.47
CA ILE A 259 -13.18 0.98 3.62
C ILE A 259 -14.08 -0.19 3.95
N ALA A 260 -14.20 -1.12 3.00
CA ALA A 260 -15.00 -2.31 3.16
C ALA A 260 -14.52 -3.14 4.36
N LYS A 261 -15.47 -3.78 5.03
CA LYS A 261 -15.17 -4.66 6.16
C LYS A 261 -14.32 -5.86 5.72
N PRO A 262 -13.36 -6.27 6.58
CA PRO A 262 -12.70 -7.56 6.43
C PRO A 262 -13.69 -8.69 6.69
N ARG A 263 -13.50 -9.83 5.99
CA ARG A 263 -14.24 -11.07 6.29
C ARG A 263 -13.80 -11.70 7.62
N SER A 264 -12.58 -11.40 8.06
CA SER A 264 -12.02 -11.74 9.37
C SER A 264 -10.83 -10.81 9.63
N THR A 265 -10.68 -10.32 10.86
CA THR A 265 -9.49 -9.58 11.32
C THR A 265 -8.71 -10.45 12.27
N THR A 266 -7.49 -10.81 11.89
CA THR A 266 -6.46 -11.22 12.85
C THR A 266 -5.50 -10.05 12.99
N VAL A 267 -5.42 -9.47 14.19
CA VAL A 267 -4.39 -8.48 14.50
C VAL A 267 -3.23 -9.25 15.10
N VAL A 268 -2.11 -9.30 14.39
CA VAL A 268 -0.85 -9.80 14.95
C VAL A 268 -0.30 -8.68 15.82
N THR A 269 -0.36 -8.85 17.14
CA THR A 269 0.04 -7.83 18.13
C THR A 269 1.54 -7.82 18.40
N GLY A 270 2.29 -8.80 17.88
CA GLY A 270 3.73 -8.89 18.02
C GLY A 270 4.33 -9.95 17.10
N TRP A 271 5.60 -9.80 16.79
CA TRP A 271 6.44 -10.85 16.25
C TRP A 271 7.51 -11.10 17.30
N ASP A 272 7.60 -12.34 17.80
CA ASP A 272 8.68 -12.78 18.67
C ASP A 272 9.49 -13.85 17.95
N LEU A 273 10.81 -13.80 18.13
CA LEU A 273 11.72 -14.87 17.75
C LEU A 273 11.91 -15.74 19.00
N LEU A 274 11.29 -16.91 19.01
CA LEU A 274 11.69 -17.97 19.93
C LEU A 274 12.96 -18.60 19.37
N PHE A 275 14.07 -18.45 20.09
CA PHE A 275 15.24 -19.31 19.94
C PHE A 275 15.07 -20.44 20.95
N ASP A 276 15.12 -21.68 20.47
CA ASP A 276 15.33 -22.87 21.29
C ASP A 276 16.83 -23.18 21.48
#